data_AF-A0A650MLF8-F1
#
_entry.id   AF-A0A650MLF8-F1
#
_cell.length_a   1.000
_cell.length_b   1.000
_cell.length_c   1.000
_cell.angle_alpha   90.00
_cell.angle_beta   90.00
_cell.angle_gamma   90.00
#
_symmetry.space_group_name_H-M   'P 1'
#
loop_
_entity.id
_entity.type
_entity.pdbx_description
1 polymer ?
#
loop_
_entity_poly.entity_id
_entity_poly.type
_entity_poly.pdbx_seq_one_letter_code
_entity_poly.pdbx_strand_id
1 'polypeptide(L)'
;MVYRYICHLSLRELKNMLDKNIEDIYKMIDGMTEEELFKPHKRKWADEATQTAVCEVYKFIHVNTVAPFGTFRTKIRKWKKVSL
;
A
#
# COMPACT_ATOMS: atom_id res chain seq x y z
N MET A 1 9.44 1.11 -11.57
CA MET A 1 8.93 0.86 -12.95
C MET A 1 7.40 0.91 -13.07
N VAL A 2 6.62 0.78 -11.97
CA VAL A 2 5.13 0.82 -11.96
C VAL A 2 4.52 2.13 -12.48
N TYR A 3 5.13 3.29 -12.19
CA TYR A 3 4.60 4.60 -12.60
C TYR A 3 4.35 4.74 -14.11
N ARG A 4 5.15 4.09 -14.97
CA ARG A 4 4.97 4.15 -16.43
C ARG A 4 3.69 3.45 -16.90
N TYR A 5 3.17 2.50 -16.14
CA TYR A 5 2.02 1.69 -16.54
C TYR A 5 0.67 2.31 -16.22
N ILE A 6 0.60 3.30 -15.32
CA ILE A 6 -0.68 3.88 -14.87
C ILE A 6 -0.81 5.39 -15.09
N CYS A 7 0.29 6.09 -15.37
CA CYS A 7 0.30 7.56 -15.50
C CYS A 7 -0.53 8.10 -16.69
N HIS A 8 -0.83 7.25 -17.68
CA HIS A 8 -1.64 7.63 -18.85
C HIS A 8 -3.15 7.56 -18.59
N LEU A 9 -3.58 7.00 -17.45
CA LEU A 9 -4.98 6.89 -17.07
C LEU A 9 -5.50 8.21 -16.49
N SER A 10 -6.80 8.44 -16.62
CA SER A 10 -7.46 9.59 -16.01
C SER A 10 -7.43 9.53 -14.48
N LEU A 11 -7.57 10.69 -13.83
CA LEU A 11 -7.69 10.76 -12.37
C LEU A 11 -8.87 9.95 -11.82
N ARG A 12 -9.94 9.79 -12.61
CA ARG A 12 -11.11 8.99 -12.22
C ARG A 12 -10.76 7.50 -12.19
N GLU A 13 -10.09 7.00 -13.23
CA GLU A 13 -9.65 5.60 -13.30
C GLU A 13 -8.65 5.29 -12.19
N LEU A 14 -7.68 6.17 -11.96
CA LEU A 14 -6.69 6.00 -10.90
C LEU A 14 -7.32 5.93 -9.51
N LYS A 15 -8.34 6.76 -9.23
CA LYS A 15 -9.09 6.70 -7.97
C LYS A 15 -9.86 5.40 -7.83
N ASN A 16 -10.62 5.01 -8.85
CA ASN A 16 -11.39 3.76 -8.83
C ASN A 16 -10.48 2.53 -8.61
N MET A 17 -9.31 2.51 -9.24
CA MET A 17 -8.32 1.44 -9.04
C MET A 17 -7.78 1.43 -7.61
N LEU A 18 -7.48 2.61 -7.06
CA LEU A 18 -7.02 2.72 -5.67
C LEU A 18 -8.10 2.27 -4.68
N ASP A 19 -9.35 2.68 -4.88
CA ASP A 19 -10.48 2.31 -4.03
C ASP A 19 -10.68 0.79 -4.05
N LYS A 20 -10.65 0.16 -5.24
CA LYS A 20 -10.71 -1.30 -5.37
C LYS A 20 -9.54 -1.99 -4.65
N ASN A 21 -8.32 -1.49 -4.83
CA ASN A 21 -7.15 -2.07 -4.15
C ASN A 21 -7.28 -1.97 -2.62
N ILE A 22 -7.91 -0.92 -2.09
CA ILE A 22 -8.16 -0.77 -0.65
C ILE A 22 -9.19 -1.76 -0.15
N GLU A 23 -10.28 -1.97 -0.90
CA GLU A 23 -11.25 -3.03 -0.59
C GLU A 23 -10.61 -4.42 -0.59
N ASP A 24 -9.75 -4.70 -1.56
CA ASP A 24 -9.07 -6.00 -1.65
C ASP A 24 -8.05 -6.18 -0.52
N ILE A 25 -7.40 -5.10 -0.05
CA ILE A 25 -6.55 -5.13 1.15
C ILE A 25 -7.37 -5.42 2.40
N TYR A 26 -8.56 -4.82 2.56
CA TYR A 26 -9.45 -5.13 3.69
C TYR A 26 -9.84 -6.61 3.70
N LYS A 27 -10.29 -7.15 2.56
CA LYS A 27 -10.61 -8.58 2.44
C LYS A 27 -9.41 -9.47 2.72
N MET A 28 -8.21 -9.07 2.29
CA MET A 28 -6.98 -9.79 2.59
C MET A 28 -6.69 -9.83 4.09
N ILE A 29 -6.86 -8.71 4.79
CA ILE A 29 -6.68 -8.63 6.25
C ILE A 29 -7.70 -9.51 6.98
N ASP A 30 -8.98 -9.39 6.62
CA ASP A 30 -10.06 -10.17 7.24
C ASP A 30 -9.92 -11.68 6.97
N GLY A 31 -9.25 -12.05 5.87
CA GLY A 31 -8.96 -13.43 5.50
C GLY A 31 -7.72 -14.04 6.19
N MET A 32 -6.98 -13.27 7.00
CA MET A 32 -5.81 -13.75 7.75
C MET A 32 -6.12 -13.86 9.24
N THR A 33 -5.53 -14.87 9.87
CA THR A 33 -5.54 -14.96 11.34
C THR A 33 -4.64 -13.87 11.95
N GLU A 34 -4.88 -13.53 13.23
CA GLU A 34 -4.01 -12.60 13.96
C GLU A 34 -2.55 -13.07 13.95
N GLU A 35 -2.32 -14.39 14.04
CA GLU A 35 -0.96 -14.92 13.97
C GLU A 35 -0.33 -14.63 12.61
N GLU A 36 -1.02 -14.90 11.51
CA GLU A 36 -0.50 -14.64 10.16
C GLU A 36 -0.19 -13.16 9.91
N LEU A 37 -0.99 -12.28 10.52
CA LEU A 37 -0.85 -10.85 10.33
C LEU A 37 0.26 -10.25 11.19
N PHE A 38 0.40 -10.71 12.44
CA PHE A 38 1.23 -10.06 13.46
C PHE A 38 2.46 -10.86 13.91
N LYS A 39 2.61 -12.13 13.53
CA LYS A 39 3.81 -12.93 13.85
C LYS A 39 4.72 -13.06 12.64
N PRO A 40 6.04 -13.17 12.85
CA PRO A 40 7.00 -13.42 11.78
C PRO A 40 6.86 -14.83 11.18
N HIS A 41 7.41 -15.02 9.98
CA HIS A 41 7.54 -16.33 9.31
C HIS A 41 6.22 -17.04 8.97
N LYS A 42 5.14 -16.28 8.85
CA LYS A 42 3.81 -16.83 8.52
C LYS A 42 3.49 -16.83 7.04
N ARG A 43 4.19 -16.02 6.25
CA ARG A 43 4.00 -15.90 4.80
C ARG A 43 5.36 -15.84 4.11
N LYS A 44 5.61 -16.79 3.21
CA LYS A 44 6.87 -16.89 2.45
C LYS A 44 7.25 -15.59 1.74
N TRP A 45 6.27 -14.92 1.12
CA TRP A 45 6.52 -13.67 0.40
C TRP A 45 6.99 -12.54 1.34
N ALA A 46 6.58 -12.55 2.60
CA ALA A 46 7.00 -11.55 3.58
C ALA A 46 8.43 -11.80 4.04
N ASP A 47 8.82 -13.08 4.19
CA ASP A 47 10.20 -13.47 4.51
C ASP A 47 11.16 -13.22 3.34
N GLU A 48 10.72 -13.50 2.11
CA GLU A 48 11.53 -13.33 0.89
C GLU A 48 11.69 -11.86 0.48
N ALA A 49 10.77 -10.98 0.92
CA ALA A 49 10.82 -9.56 0.59
C ALA A 49 11.95 -8.80 1.29
N THR A 50 12.58 -9.38 2.31
CA THR A 50 13.64 -8.74 3.10
C THR A 50 14.85 -9.66 3.25
N GLN A 51 16.01 -9.21 2.77
CA GLN A 51 17.24 -10.01 2.74
C GLN A 51 17.80 -10.38 4.12
N THR A 52 17.53 -9.56 5.13
CA THR A 52 18.08 -9.70 6.50
C THR A 52 17.09 -9.38 7.61
N ALA A 53 16.04 -8.60 7.32
CA ALA A 53 15.03 -8.25 8.30
C ALA A 53 13.91 -9.29 8.31
N VAL A 54 13.42 -9.63 9.49
CA VAL A 54 12.16 -10.36 9.62
C VAL A 54 11.04 -9.33 9.73
N CYS A 55 10.07 -9.41 8.82
CA CYS A 55 9.02 -8.41 8.70
C CYS A 55 7.65 -9.11 8.66
N GLU A 56 6.80 -8.78 9.63
CA GLU A 56 5.44 -9.29 9.72
C GLU A 56 4.54 -8.64 8.66
N VAL A 57 3.48 -9.33 8.25
CA VAL A 57 2.63 -8.90 7.14
C VAL A 57 2.05 -7.49 7.36
N TYR A 58 1.64 -7.16 8.59
CA TYR A 58 1.08 -5.85 8.89
C TYR A 58 2.06 -4.69 8.59
N LYS A 59 3.38 -4.90 8.73
CA LYS A 59 4.38 -3.86 8.43
C LYS A 59 4.44 -3.58 6.93
N PHE A 60 4.36 -4.62 6.09
CA PHE A 60 4.28 -4.46 4.64
C PHE A 60 3.02 -3.70 4.21
N ILE A 61 1.87 -4.02 4.82
CA ILE A 61 0.62 -3.31 4.58
C ILE A 61 0.78 -1.83 4.97
N HIS A 62 1.33 -1.56 6.16
CA HIS A 62 1.51 -0.20 6.67
C HIS A 62 2.39 0.68 5.76
N VAL A 63 3.55 0.16 5.33
CA VAL A 63 4.50 0.93 4.52
C VAL A 63 4.02 1.16 3.08
N ASN A 64 3.04 0.39 2.60
CA ASN A 64 2.44 0.55 1.28
C ASN A 64 1.09 1.30 1.30
N THR A 65 0.50 1.55 2.47
CA THR A 65 -0.80 2.23 2.61
C THR A 65 -0.68 3.47 3.51
N VAL A 66 -0.79 3.29 4.83
CA VAL A 66 -0.90 4.36 5.82
C VAL A 66 0.26 5.37 5.71
N ALA A 67 1.50 4.89 5.65
CA ALA A 67 2.67 5.76 5.57
C ALA A 67 2.72 6.59 4.26
N PRO A 68 2.61 5.99 3.06
CA PRO A 68 2.58 6.76 1.82
C PRO A 68 1.34 7.66 1.72
N PHE A 69 0.16 7.26 2.19
CA PHE A 69 -1.02 8.14 2.14
C PHE A 69 -0.82 9.44 2.92
N GLY A 70 -0.18 9.37 4.10
CA GLY A 70 0.20 10.58 4.85
C GLY A 70 1.17 11.47 4.06
N THR A 71 2.27 10.90 3.56
CA THR A 71 3.32 11.67 2.87
C THR A 71 2.84 12.24 1.52
N PHE A 72 2.15 11.45 0.70
CA PHE A 72 1.60 11.91 -0.58
C PHE A 72 0.46 12.91 -0.41
N ARG A 73 -0.36 12.79 0.66
CA ARG A 73 -1.36 13.80 0.99
C ARG A 73 -0.73 15.18 1.23
N THR A 74 0.40 15.25 1.92
CA THR A 74 1.14 16.51 2.11
C THR A 74 1.65 17.06 0.79
N LYS A 75 2.21 16.20 -0.08
CA LYS A 75 2.70 16.59 -1.41
C LYS A 75 1.59 17.15 -2.30
N ILE A 76 0.44 16.47 -2.39
CA ILE A 76 -0.67 16.94 -3.24
C ILE A 76 -1.29 18.24 -2.71
N ARG A 77 -1.37 18.44 -1.39
CA ARG A 77 -1.82 19.70 -0.80
C ARG A 77 -0.90 20.85 -1.17
N LYS A 78 0.43 20.65 -1.08
CA LYS A 78 1.42 21.65 -1.50
C LYS A 78 1.28 21.98 -2.99
N TRP A 79 1.15 20.96 -3.83
CA TRP A 79 0.94 21.14 -5.27
C TRP A 79 -0.32 21.96 -5.57
N LYS A 80 -1.47 21.60 -4.96
CA LYS A 80 -2.72 22.35 -5.14
C LYS A 80 -2.59 23.82 -4.77
N LYS A 81 -1.87 24.15 -3.69
CA LYS A 81 -1.68 25.55 -3.25
C LYS A 81 -0.85 26.39 -4.25
N VAL A 82 0.03 25.75 -5.02
CA VAL A 82 0.95 26.45 -5.94
C VAL A 82 0.42 26.46 -7.37
N SER A 83 -0.41 25.49 -7.74
CA SER A 83 -0.86 25.26 -9.11
C SER A 83 -2.35 25.57 -9.36
N LEU A 84 -3.13 25.81 -8.31
CA LEU A 84 -4.55 26.21 -8.35
C LEU A 84 -4.74 27.44 -7.46
#